data_AF-A0A075GEJ2-F1
#
_entry.id   AF-A0A075GEJ2-F1
#
_cell.length_a   1.000
_cell.length_b   1.000
_cell.length_c   1.000
_cell.angle_alpha   90.00
_cell.angle_beta   90.00
_cell.angle_gamma   90.00
#
_symmetry.space_group_name_H-M   'P 1'
#
loop_
_entity.id
_entity.type
_entity.pdbx_description
1 polymer ?
#
loop_
_entity_poly.entity_id
_entity_poly.type
_entity_poly.pdbx_seq_one_letter_code
_entity_poly.pdbx_strand_id
1 'polypeptide(L)'
;MLMSVLHFSIFIILVSIMIIPNALANHDSDKQWGTAYVDKSILELPYTAGDNSQPKKIKIFGAVEEPRSSGFVNMIITEPDGKTYPVKVRPNGTYGNYENFILICCNNIGKYSVSVEWRGYHIGTVTFDVVAKHKSQPITTPTTEPVTAIPDWIKIHAGWWAEGQINDITYISGIQYLVKEGIMVVPTTETSESSGSQEVPVWIKSNAGWWAGEQIDDITYISGIQYLVKVGIIKVS
;
A
#
# COMPACT_ATOMS: atom_id res chain seq x y z
N MET A 1 9.59 81.38 -57.72
CA MET A 1 10.14 81.28 -56.36
C MET A 1 8.98 81.35 -55.37
N LEU A 2 8.54 80.20 -54.86
CA LEU A 2 7.90 80.07 -53.54
C LEU A 2 7.81 78.57 -53.23
N MET A 3 8.66 78.11 -52.32
CA MET A 3 8.60 76.79 -51.69
C MET A 3 7.40 76.77 -50.74
N SER A 4 6.56 75.74 -50.81
CA SER A 4 5.57 75.45 -49.76
C SER A 4 5.76 74.02 -49.28
N VAL A 5 6.00 73.92 -47.98
CA VAL A 5 6.47 72.77 -47.22
C VAL A 5 5.37 71.73 -47.05
N LEU A 6 5.62 70.49 -47.47
CA LEU A 6 4.74 69.35 -47.21
C LEU A 6 4.81 69.00 -45.72
N HIS A 7 3.71 69.20 -44.98
CA HIS A 7 3.60 68.73 -43.60
C HIS A 7 3.19 67.24 -43.60
N PHE A 8 4.10 66.36 -43.22
CA PHE A 8 3.77 64.96 -42.92
C PHE A 8 3.21 64.89 -41.49
N SER A 9 1.89 64.73 -41.37
CA SER A 9 1.23 64.40 -40.11
C SER A 9 1.56 62.97 -39.71
N ILE A 10 2.43 62.80 -38.71
CA ILE A 10 2.73 61.51 -38.08
C ILE A 10 1.56 61.16 -37.15
N PHE A 11 0.73 60.19 -37.55
CA PHE A 11 -0.24 59.57 -36.65
C PHE A 11 0.48 58.57 -35.73
N ILE A 12 0.75 58.97 -34.49
CA ILE A 12 1.20 58.04 -33.44
C ILE A 12 -0.03 57.27 -32.97
N ILE A 13 -0.17 56.03 -33.43
CA ILE A 13 -1.20 55.10 -32.92
C ILE A 13 -0.72 54.62 -31.54
N LEU A 14 -1.23 55.27 -30.48
CA LEU A 14 -1.13 54.76 -29.12
C LEU A 14 -1.99 53.50 -29.03
N VAL A 15 -1.37 52.34 -29.25
CA VAL A 15 -1.96 51.05 -28.86
C VAL A 15 -1.90 51.01 -27.34
N SER A 16 -2.99 51.42 -26.70
CA SER A 16 -3.23 51.18 -25.29
C SER A 16 -3.27 49.67 -25.09
N ILE A 17 -2.14 49.08 -24.72
CA ILE A 17 -2.09 47.70 -24.25
C ILE A 17 -2.90 47.70 -22.95
N MET A 18 -4.17 47.29 -23.06
CA MET A 18 -4.99 46.95 -21.92
C MET A 18 -4.39 45.67 -21.35
N ILE A 19 -3.38 45.83 -20.49
CA ILE A 19 -2.90 44.76 -19.63
C ILE A 19 -4.08 44.50 -18.71
N ILE A 20 -4.89 43.51 -19.05
CA ILE A 20 -5.80 42.90 -18.10
C ILE A 20 -4.89 42.48 -16.95
N PRO A 21 -4.99 43.09 -15.75
CA PRO A 21 -4.21 42.60 -14.64
C PRO A 21 -4.62 41.15 -14.51
N ASN A 22 -3.65 40.25 -14.67
CA ASN A 22 -3.80 38.86 -14.29
C ASN A 22 -4.62 38.88 -13.01
N ALA A 23 -5.82 38.29 -13.05
CA ALA A 23 -6.50 37.93 -11.83
C ALA A 23 -5.56 36.94 -11.15
N LEU A 24 -4.67 37.47 -10.31
CA LEU A 24 -3.95 36.75 -9.30
C LEU A 24 -5.05 36.18 -8.43
N ALA A 25 -5.52 34.99 -8.82
CA ALA A 25 -6.10 34.07 -7.88
C ALA A 25 -5.00 33.89 -6.83
N ASN A 26 -5.12 34.62 -5.73
CA ASN A 26 -4.39 34.39 -4.50
C ASN A 26 -4.87 33.02 -4.01
N HIS A 27 -4.37 31.97 -4.66
CA HIS A 27 -4.60 30.61 -4.26
C HIS A 27 -3.71 30.45 -3.03
N ASP A 28 -4.37 30.42 -1.88
CA ASP A 28 -3.82 30.05 -0.60
C ASP A 28 -3.26 28.62 -0.72
N SER A 29 -2.07 28.49 -1.33
CA SER A 29 -1.47 27.21 -1.76
C SER A 29 -1.06 26.33 -0.59
N ASP A 30 -0.99 26.93 0.60
CA ASP A 30 -0.52 26.29 1.83
C ASP A 30 -1.70 25.79 2.67
N LYS A 31 -2.94 26.18 2.30
CA LYS A 31 -4.13 25.74 3.00
C LYS A 31 -4.45 24.29 2.62
N GLN A 32 -4.32 23.39 3.58
CA GLN A 32 -4.79 22.03 3.45
C GLN A 32 -6.33 22.01 3.52
N TRP A 33 -6.98 21.79 2.38
CA TRP A 33 -8.45 21.83 2.25
C TRP A 33 -9.16 20.55 2.69
N GLY A 34 -8.40 19.50 3.05
CA GLY A 34 -8.95 18.24 3.54
C GLY A 34 -7.91 17.13 3.65
N THR A 35 -8.41 15.93 3.94
CA THR A 35 -7.62 14.70 4.10
C THR A 35 -8.36 13.53 3.45
N ALA A 36 -7.61 12.51 2.99
CA ALA A 36 -8.16 11.27 2.46
C ALA A 36 -7.40 10.05 2.99
N TYR A 37 -8.14 9.03 3.42
CA TYR A 37 -7.64 7.78 4.00
C TYR A 37 -8.37 6.58 3.40
N VAL A 38 -7.71 5.42 3.49
CA VAL A 38 -8.29 4.12 3.16
C VAL A 38 -8.23 3.24 4.41
N ASP A 39 -9.31 2.50 4.67
CA ASP A 39 -9.46 1.66 5.87
C ASP A 39 -8.43 0.52 5.96
N LYS A 40 -7.91 0.06 4.81
CA LYS A 40 -6.84 -0.93 4.72
C LYS A 40 -6.05 -0.79 3.44
N SER A 41 -4.75 -0.99 3.50
CA SER A 41 -3.86 -0.96 2.34
C SER A 41 -3.95 -2.23 1.49
N ILE A 42 -4.45 -3.35 2.03
CA ILE A 42 -4.61 -4.62 1.30
C ILE A 42 -6.04 -5.16 1.51
N LEU A 43 -6.71 -5.52 0.42
CA LEU A 43 -8.00 -6.19 0.41
C LEU A 43 -7.87 -7.60 -0.18
N GLU A 44 -8.17 -8.61 0.63
CA GLU A 44 -8.24 -9.99 0.16
C GLU A 44 -9.63 -10.33 -0.39
N LEU A 45 -9.68 -10.80 -1.65
CA LEU A 45 -10.89 -11.37 -2.24
C LEU A 45 -10.92 -12.89 -2.01
N PRO A 46 -12.03 -13.47 -1.54
CA PRO A 46 -12.13 -14.92 -1.40
C PRO A 46 -11.97 -15.62 -2.75
N TYR A 47 -11.28 -16.75 -2.81
CA TYR A 47 -11.31 -17.61 -3.99
C TYR A 47 -12.71 -18.17 -4.18
N THR A 48 -13.37 -17.84 -5.29
CA THR A 48 -14.64 -18.45 -5.69
C THR A 48 -14.47 -19.20 -7.01
N ALA A 49 -14.68 -20.52 -7.00
CA ALA A 49 -14.62 -21.38 -8.19
C ALA A 49 -15.84 -21.22 -9.14
N GLY A 50 -16.58 -20.12 -9.06
CA GLY A 50 -17.80 -19.87 -9.82
C GLY A 50 -18.49 -18.55 -9.45
N ASP A 51 -19.56 -18.23 -10.17
CA ASP A 51 -20.29 -16.93 -10.24
C ASP A 51 -20.91 -16.40 -8.93
N ASN A 52 -20.72 -17.06 -7.79
CA ASN A 52 -21.29 -16.67 -6.48
C ASN A 52 -20.38 -15.74 -5.67
N SER A 53 -19.73 -14.80 -6.34
CA SER A 53 -18.70 -13.98 -5.73
C SER A 53 -19.30 -12.73 -5.09
N GLN A 54 -19.48 -12.73 -3.76
CA GLN A 54 -19.96 -11.54 -3.07
C GLN A 54 -18.92 -10.43 -3.12
N PRO A 55 -19.27 -9.21 -3.57
CA PRO A 55 -18.32 -8.11 -3.66
C PRO A 55 -17.83 -7.73 -2.25
N LYS A 56 -16.52 -7.53 -2.13
CA LYS A 56 -15.92 -7.00 -0.90
C LYS A 56 -15.95 -5.48 -0.92
N LYS A 57 -16.10 -4.90 0.27
CA LYS A 57 -16.11 -3.44 0.43
C LYS A 57 -14.75 -2.97 0.91
N ILE A 58 -14.30 -1.85 0.38
CA ILE A 58 -13.24 -1.04 0.95
C ILE A 58 -13.74 0.37 1.17
N LYS A 59 -13.44 0.91 2.35
CA LYS A 59 -13.90 2.23 2.77
C LYS A 59 -12.82 3.27 2.49
N ILE A 60 -13.19 4.32 1.77
CA ILE A 60 -12.43 5.55 1.61
C ILE A 60 -13.09 6.60 2.49
N PHE A 61 -12.33 7.34 3.28
CA PHE A 61 -12.89 8.32 4.21
C PHE A 61 -11.94 9.49 4.45
N GLY A 62 -12.44 10.55 5.05
CA GLY A 62 -11.64 11.74 5.35
C GLY A 62 -12.49 12.87 5.89
N ALA A 63 -11.90 14.06 5.94
CA ALA A 63 -12.57 15.29 6.33
C ALA A 63 -12.20 16.44 5.39
N VAL A 64 -13.13 17.36 5.16
CA VAL A 64 -12.92 18.58 4.39
C VAL A 64 -13.08 19.82 5.25
N GLU A 65 -12.30 20.85 4.92
CA GLU A 65 -12.40 22.16 5.55
C GLU A 65 -13.52 22.99 4.93
N GLU A 66 -14.16 23.82 5.77
CA GLU A 66 -15.31 24.67 5.42
C GLU A 66 -16.43 23.88 4.71
N PRO A 67 -17.01 22.86 5.38
CA PRO A 67 -18.07 22.08 4.78
C PRO A 67 -19.28 22.98 4.46
N ARG A 68 -19.70 22.94 3.20
CA ARG A 68 -20.92 23.63 2.74
C ARG A 68 -22.08 22.66 2.73
N SER A 69 -23.28 23.18 2.95
CA SER A 69 -24.50 22.37 2.93
C SER A 69 -24.74 21.65 1.60
N SER A 70 -24.23 22.15 0.45
CA SER A 70 -24.47 21.61 -0.90
C SER A 70 -23.22 21.15 -1.68
N GLY A 71 -22.03 21.12 -1.06
CA GLY A 71 -20.80 20.72 -1.75
C GLY A 71 -20.65 19.19 -1.89
N PHE A 72 -19.85 18.75 -2.87
CA PHE A 72 -19.47 17.35 -3.05
C PHE A 72 -17.96 17.19 -3.00
N VAL A 73 -17.51 16.14 -2.31
CA VAL A 73 -16.18 15.56 -2.47
C VAL A 73 -16.18 14.77 -3.76
N ASN A 74 -15.36 15.17 -4.72
CA ASN A 74 -15.19 14.46 -5.99
C ASN A 74 -14.07 13.44 -5.83
N MET A 75 -14.33 12.20 -6.20
CA MET A 75 -13.34 11.13 -6.20
C MET A 75 -13.19 10.57 -7.61
N ILE A 76 -11.97 10.24 -8.00
CA ILE A 76 -11.67 9.49 -9.22
C ILE A 76 -11.04 8.18 -8.79
N ILE A 77 -11.79 7.09 -8.93
CA ILE A 77 -11.31 5.73 -8.67
C ILE A 77 -10.63 5.23 -9.92
N THR A 78 -9.38 4.80 -9.83
CA THR A 78 -8.63 4.17 -10.92
C THR A 78 -8.44 2.69 -10.60
N GLU A 79 -8.97 1.84 -11.47
CA GLU A 79 -8.81 0.38 -11.43
C GLU A 79 -7.40 -0.04 -11.90
N PRO A 80 -6.96 -1.27 -11.62
CA PRO A 80 -5.62 -1.75 -11.98
C PRO A 80 -5.33 -1.72 -13.49
N ASP A 81 -6.37 -1.80 -14.34
CA ASP A 81 -6.28 -1.68 -15.79
C ASP A 81 -6.13 -0.22 -16.27
N GLY A 82 -6.13 0.75 -15.35
CA GLY A 82 -6.06 2.18 -15.62
C GLY A 82 -7.41 2.84 -15.90
N LYS A 83 -8.52 2.08 -15.89
CA LYS A 83 -9.85 2.64 -16.12
C LYS A 83 -10.30 3.47 -14.92
N THR A 84 -10.89 4.62 -15.19
CA THR A 84 -11.28 5.59 -14.16
C THR A 84 -12.79 5.74 -14.01
N TYR A 85 -13.27 5.90 -12.78
CA TYR A 85 -14.68 6.07 -12.45
C TYR A 85 -14.87 7.26 -11.49
N PRO A 86 -15.64 8.29 -11.88
CA PRO A 86 -15.92 9.42 -11.01
C PRO A 86 -17.01 9.07 -9.99
N VAL A 87 -16.80 9.47 -8.73
CA VAL A 87 -17.76 9.33 -7.64
C VAL A 87 -17.90 10.66 -6.90
N LYS A 88 -19.13 11.00 -6.48
CA LYS A 88 -19.41 12.20 -5.70
C LYS A 88 -20.01 11.83 -4.36
N VAL A 89 -19.43 12.33 -3.27
CA VAL A 89 -19.91 12.10 -1.91
C VAL A 89 -20.23 13.43 -1.25
N ARG A 90 -21.36 13.50 -0.55
CA ARG A 90 -21.71 14.68 0.24
C ARG A 90 -21.04 14.54 1.62
N PRO A 91 -20.13 15.46 2.01
CA PRO A 91 -19.59 15.45 3.36
C PRO A 91 -20.67 15.87 4.36
N ASN A 92 -20.46 15.54 5.63
CA ASN A 92 -21.28 16.06 6.71
C ASN A 92 -21.20 17.60 6.72
N GLY A 93 -22.36 18.28 6.68
CA GLY A 93 -22.41 19.73 6.58
C GLY A 93 -21.89 20.48 7.82
N THR A 94 -21.79 19.80 8.97
CA THR A 94 -21.32 20.38 10.24
C THR A 94 -19.86 20.02 10.50
N TYR A 95 -19.50 18.75 10.31
CA TYR A 95 -18.18 18.22 10.69
C TYR A 95 -17.24 17.97 9.51
N GLY A 96 -17.72 18.07 8.27
CA GLY A 96 -16.92 17.87 7.05
C GLY A 96 -16.46 16.45 6.79
N ASN A 97 -16.72 15.49 7.68
CA ASN A 97 -16.35 14.11 7.47
C ASN A 97 -17.15 13.48 6.33
N TYR A 98 -16.49 12.63 5.54
CA TYR A 98 -17.09 11.89 4.44
C TYR A 98 -16.60 10.45 4.41
N GLU A 99 -17.40 9.57 3.82
CA GLU A 99 -17.02 8.20 3.54
C GLU A 99 -17.66 7.69 2.24
N ASN A 100 -16.95 6.79 1.57
CA ASN A 100 -17.41 6.06 0.39
C ASN A 100 -17.02 4.59 0.53
N PHE A 101 -17.86 3.69 0.02
CA PHE A 101 -17.53 2.27 -0.07
C PHE A 101 -17.37 1.86 -1.53
N ILE A 102 -16.17 1.37 -1.88
CA ILE A 102 -15.91 0.79 -3.19
C ILE A 102 -16.21 -0.71 -3.10
N LEU A 103 -17.07 -1.18 -4.00
CA LEU A 103 -17.40 -2.59 -4.14
C LEU A 103 -16.44 -3.21 -5.15
N ILE A 104 -15.64 -4.15 -4.69
CA ILE A 104 -14.67 -4.84 -5.53
C ILE A 104 -15.16 -6.27 -5.71
N CYS A 105 -15.60 -6.53 -6.95
CA CYS A 105 -15.98 -7.85 -7.41
C CYS A 105 -14.83 -8.48 -8.21
N CYS A 106 -15.03 -9.74 -8.55
CA CYS A 106 -13.95 -10.70 -8.48
C CYS A 106 -13.05 -10.68 -9.71
N ASN A 107 -11.81 -11.12 -9.50
CA ASN A 107 -10.71 -11.11 -10.47
C ASN A 107 -10.17 -9.73 -10.84
N ASN A 108 -10.73 -8.63 -10.32
CA ASN A 108 -10.13 -7.29 -10.44
C ASN A 108 -9.02 -7.11 -9.40
N ILE A 109 -7.96 -7.90 -9.58
CA ILE A 109 -6.78 -7.98 -8.72
C ILE A 109 -5.77 -6.95 -9.19
N GLY A 110 -5.08 -6.32 -8.24
CA GLY A 110 -4.02 -5.36 -8.52
C GLY A 110 -4.18 -4.08 -7.72
N LYS A 111 -3.41 -3.08 -8.12
CA LYS A 111 -3.29 -1.82 -7.39
C LYS A 111 -4.37 -0.84 -7.82
N TYR A 112 -5.14 -0.37 -6.87
CA TYR A 112 -6.13 0.69 -7.06
C TYR A 112 -5.58 2.01 -6.55
N SER A 113 -6.08 3.11 -7.12
CA SER A 113 -5.88 4.44 -6.56
C SER A 113 -7.17 5.26 -6.55
N VAL A 114 -7.31 6.15 -5.58
CA VAL A 114 -8.44 7.06 -5.47
C VAL A 114 -7.90 8.46 -5.25
N SER A 115 -8.04 9.30 -6.27
CA SER A 115 -7.74 10.73 -6.18
C SER A 115 -8.97 11.46 -5.65
N VAL A 116 -8.78 12.35 -4.67
CA VAL A 116 -9.87 13.07 -4.00
C VAL A 116 -9.67 14.57 -4.15
N GLU A 117 -10.77 15.24 -4.50
CA GLU A 117 -10.82 16.68 -4.72
C GLU A 117 -11.99 17.33 -3.96
N TRP A 118 -11.72 18.50 -3.37
CA TRP A 118 -12.71 19.36 -2.73
C TRP A 118 -12.58 20.78 -3.26
N ARG A 119 -13.68 21.37 -3.75
CA ARG A 119 -13.72 22.75 -4.30
C ARG A 119 -12.69 23.05 -5.40
N GLY A 120 -12.30 22.06 -6.21
CA GLY A 120 -11.24 22.24 -7.22
C GLY A 120 -9.83 22.00 -6.69
N TYR A 121 -9.65 21.68 -5.41
CA TYR A 121 -8.36 21.42 -4.79
C TYR A 121 -8.16 19.92 -4.58
N HIS A 122 -7.01 19.40 -5.00
CA HIS A 122 -6.60 18.04 -4.67
C HIS A 122 -6.30 17.95 -3.16
N ILE A 123 -6.99 17.06 -2.45
CA ILE A 123 -6.85 16.89 -0.99
C ILE A 123 -6.22 15.57 -0.57
N GLY A 124 -5.95 14.68 -1.52
CA GLY A 124 -5.22 13.44 -1.27
C GLY A 124 -5.41 12.38 -2.34
N THR A 125 -4.44 11.48 -2.42
CA THR A 125 -4.54 10.24 -3.19
C THR A 125 -4.28 9.06 -2.25
N VAL A 126 -5.19 8.09 -2.25
CA VAL A 126 -5.01 6.84 -1.50
C VAL A 126 -4.84 5.67 -2.46
N THR A 127 -4.03 4.70 -2.05
CA THR A 127 -3.79 3.47 -2.82
C THR A 127 -4.02 2.25 -1.95
N PHE A 128 -4.53 1.18 -2.55
CA PHE A 128 -4.67 -0.11 -1.90
C PHE A 128 -4.51 -1.24 -2.91
N ASP A 129 -4.02 -2.38 -2.45
CA ASP A 129 -3.81 -3.58 -3.25
C ASP A 129 -4.97 -4.55 -3.05
N VAL A 130 -5.50 -5.07 -4.15
CA VAL A 130 -6.47 -6.15 -4.13
C VAL A 130 -5.74 -7.43 -4.51
N VAL A 131 -5.78 -8.42 -3.62
CA VAL A 131 -5.11 -9.71 -3.82
C VAL A 131 -6.13 -10.84 -3.76
N ALA A 132 -5.93 -11.87 -4.58
CA ALA A 132 -6.72 -13.10 -4.44
C ALA A 132 -6.27 -13.85 -3.19
N LYS A 133 -7.23 -14.19 -2.34
CA LYS A 133 -7.05 -15.28 -1.38
C LYS A 133 -6.83 -16.54 -2.20
N HIS A 134 -5.73 -17.23 -2.00
CA HIS A 134 -5.49 -18.49 -2.73
C HIS A 134 -6.57 -19.52 -2.38
N LYS A 135 -7.02 -20.30 -3.37
CA LYS A 135 -7.82 -21.51 -3.14
C LYS A 135 -7.02 -22.40 -2.20
N SER A 136 -7.54 -22.68 -1.01
CA SER A 136 -7.12 -23.87 -0.27
C SER A 136 -7.57 -25.08 -1.09
N GLN A 137 -6.72 -25.52 -2.02
CA GLN A 137 -6.76 -26.88 -2.55
C GLN A 137 -6.59 -27.83 -1.35
N PRO A 138 -7.20 -29.03 -1.32
CA PRO A 138 -7.02 -29.95 -0.20
C PRO A 138 -5.58 -30.45 -0.21
N ILE A 139 -4.72 -29.68 0.45
CA ILE A 139 -3.44 -30.07 0.98
C ILE A 139 -3.73 -30.32 2.44
N THR A 140 -3.58 -31.57 2.86
CA THR A 140 -3.59 -31.98 4.25
C THR A 140 -2.40 -31.27 4.92
N THR A 141 -2.61 -30.09 5.51
CA THR A 141 -1.61 -29.39 6.34
C THR A 141 -2.36 -28.50 7.34
N PRO A 142 -1.94 -28.47 8.62
CA PRO A 142 -2.79 -28.20 9.75
C PRO A 142 -3.15 -26.71 9.88
N THR A 143 -4.41 -26.51 10.26
CA THR A 143 -4.93 -25.51 11.19
C THR A 143 -3.95 -24.41 11.62
N THR A 144 -4.32 -23.16 11.30
CA THR A 144 -3.96 -21.96 12.07
C THR A 144 -4.38 -22.16 13.52
N GLU A 145 -3.51 -22.77 14.31
CA GLU A 145 -3.46 -22.52 15.74
C GLU A 145 -2.64 -21.24 15.98
N PRO A 146 -2.92 -20.49 17.06
CA PRO A 146 -2.23 -19.25 17.34
C PRO A 146 -0.73 -19.50 17.40
N VAL A 147 0.06 -18.62 16.78
CA VAL A 147 1.48 -18.52 17.12
C VAL A 147 1.52 -18.22 18.62
N THR A 148 1.80 -19.25 19.41
CA THR A 148 2.17 -19.12 20.81
C THR A 148 3.37 -18.17 20.85
N ALA A 149 3.41 -17.28 21.86
CA ALA A 149 4.41 -16.21 21.92
C ALA A 149 5.82 -16.76 21.62
N ILE A 150 6.42 -16.29 20.52
CA ILE A 150 7.76 -16.71 20.12
C ILE A 150 8.71 -16.35 21.27
N PRO A 151 9.48 -17.30 21.80
CA PRO A 151 10.40 -16.99 22.88
C PRO A 151 11.42 -15.91 22.47
N ASP A 152 11.61 -14.91 23.33
CA ASP A 152 12.48 -13.76 23.05
C ASP A 152 13.91 -14.18 22.67
N TRP A 153 14.40 -15.30 23.22
CA TRP A 153 15.74 -15.81 22.90
C TRP A 153 15.92 -16.14 21.41
N ILE A 154 14.85 -16.54 20.70
CA ILE A 154 14.90 -16.78 19.25
C ILE A 154 15.10 -15.46 18.50
N LYS A 155 14.41 -14.40 18.93
CA LYS A 155 14.53 -13.05 18.34
C LYS A 155 15.89 -12.43 18.62
N ILE A 156 16.43 -12.61 19.82
CA ILE A 156 17.80 -12.22 20.18
C ILE A 156 18.81 -12.97 19.29
N HIS A 157 18.66 -14.28 19.12
CA HIS A 157 19.54 -15.08 18.27
C HIS A 157 19.45 -14.69 16.78
N ALA A 158 18.28 -14.26 16.30
CA ALA A 158 18.14 -13.72 14.94
C ALA A 158 18.98 -12.46 14.73
N GLY A 159 19.05 -11.57 15.73
CA GLY A 159 19.94 -10.42 15.72
C GLY A 159 21.42 -10.84 15.67
N TRP A 160 21.83 -11.75 16.54
CA TRP A 160 23.20 -12.28 16.53
C TRP A 160 23.56 -13.00 15.23
N TRP A 161 22.60 -13.66 14.59
CA TRP A 161 22.81 -14.31 13.31
C TRP A 161 22.95 -13.29 12.17
N ALA A 162 22.15 -12.23 12.20
CA ALA A 162 22.24 -11.12 11.26
C ALA A 162 23.58 -10.38 11.33
N GLU A 163 24.13 -10.26 12.54
CA GLU A 163 25.44 -9.66 12.81
C GLU A 163 26.62 -10.63 12.58
N GLY A 164 26.35 -11.89 12.25
CA GLY A 164 27.38 -12.91 12.05
C GLY A 164 28.06 -13.40 13.32
N GLN A 165 27.49 -13.10 14.50
CA GLN A 165 27.99 -13.57 15.79
C GLN A 165 27.71 -15.06 16.04
N ILE A 166 26.61 -15.57 15.47
CA ILE A 166 26.29 -17.01 15.44
C ILE A 166 26.20 -17.51 14.00
N ASN A 167 26.52 -18.79 13.80
CA ASN A 167 26.49 -19.42 12.48
C ASN A 167 25.09 -19.93 12.12
N ASP A 168 24.91 -20.32 10.85
CA ASP A 168 23.63 -20.79 10.31
C ASP A 168 23.10 -22.00 11.07
N ILE A 169 23.97 -22.92 11.47
CA ILE A 169 23.59 -24.13 12.22
C ILE A 169 22.99 -23.74 13.57
N THR A 170 23.64 -22.84 14.32
CA THR A 170 23.15 -22.35 15.62
C THR A 170 21.80 -21.66 15.49
N TYR A 171 21.60 -20.85 14.45
CA TYR A 171 20.33 -20.17 14.23
C TYR A 171 19.22 -21.16 13.81
N ILE A 172 19.52 -22.07 12.88
CA ILE A 172 18.57 -23.08 12.38
C ILE A 172 18.11 -24.02 13.50
N SER A 173 18.94 -24.33 14.50
CA SER A 173 18.51 -25.07 15.69
C SER A 173 17.40 -24.36 16.47
N GLY A 174 17.37 -23.03 16.47
CA GLY A 174 16.26 -22.26 17.02
C GLY A 174 14.97 -22.43 16.22
N ILE A 175 15.06 -22.47 14.89
CA ILE A 175 13.90 -22.75 14.02
C ILE A 175 13.40 -24.19 14.23
N GLN A 176 14.30 -25.18 14.34
CA GLN A 176 13.96 -26.57 14.66
C GLN A 176 13.21 -26.66 15.99
N TYR A 177 13.63 -25.90 17.00
CA TYR A 177 12.92 -25.80 18.27
C TYR A 177 11.49 -25.28 18.08
N LEU A 178 11.29 -24.19 17.33
CA LEU A 178 9.96 -23.65 17.06
C LEU A 178 9.03 -24.68 16.39
N VAL A 179 9.59 -25.48 15.47
CA VAL A 179 8.84 -26.55 14.80
C VAL A 179 8.51 -27.69 15.77
N LYS A 180 9.49 -28.14 16.56
CA LYS A 180 9.35 -29.24 17.52
C LYS A 180 8.31 -28.93 18.60
N GLU A 181 8.30 -27.71 19.11
CA GLU A 181 7.36 -27.27 20.15
C GLU A 181 5.98 -26.87 19.59
N GLY A 182 5.77 -26.97 18.27
CA GLY A 182 4.50 -26.61 17.63
C GLY A 182 4.23 -25.10 17.58
N ILE A 183 5.22 -24.25 17.89
CA ILE A 183 5.14 -22.78 17.79
C ILE A 183 5.12 -22.34 16.33
N MET A 184 5.85 -23.07 15.46
CA MET A 184 5.85 -22.90 14.02
C MET A 184 5.44 -24.19 13.32
N VAL A 185 4.36 -24.14 12.54
CA VAL A 185 3.96 -25.27 11.69
C VAL A 185 4.59 -25.12 10.31
N VAL A 186 5.36 -26.11 9.86
CA VAL A 186 5.88 -26.16 8.48
C VAL A 186 5.18 -27.28 7.72
N PRO A 187 4.87 -27.11 6.41
CA PRO A 187 4.36 -28.20 5.60
C PRO A 187 5.37 -29.34 5.58
N THR A 188 4.93 -30.58 5.79
CA THR A 188 5.79 -31.76 5.68
C THR A 188 6.23 -31.92 4.22
N THR A 189 7.39 -31.37 3.87
CA THR A 189 8.06 -31.69 2.61
C THR A 189 8.93 -32.91 2.86
N GLU A 190 8.64 -34.02 2.19
CA GLU A 190 9.64 -35.10 2.06
C GLU A 190 10.87 -34.49 1.40
N THR A 191 11.93 -34.23 2.16
CA THR A 191 13.20 -33.81 1.59
C THR A 191 14.29 -34.68 2.18
N SER A 192 14.90 -35.40 1.25
CA SER A 192 15.94 -36.39 1.43
C SER A 192 17.03 -35.95 2.40
N GLU A 193 17.49 -36.94 3.16
CA GLU A 193 18.75 -36.86 3.89
C GLU A 193 19.86 -36.40 2.94
N SER A 194 20.49 -35.27 3.28
CA SER A 194 21.71 -34.83 2.62
C SER A 194 22.54 -34.07 3.63
N SER A 195 23.52 -34.77 4.16
CA SER A 195 24.65 -34.26 4.94
C SER A 195 25.46 -33.28 4.10
N GLY A 196 25.37 -31.99 4.41
CA GLY A 196 26.20 -30.96 3.79
C GLY A 196 25.99 -29.60 4.45
N SER A 197 27.06 -28.82 4.59
CA SER A 197 27.03 -27.42 5.04
C SER A 197 26.31 -26.56 4.01
N GLN A 198 24.98 -26.49 4.11
CA GLN A 198 24.16 -25.62 3.28
C GLN A 198 24.30 -24.19 3.82
N GLU A 199 25.00 -23.33 3.09
CA GLU A 199 25.12 -21.92 3.43
C GLU A 199 23.80 -21.20 3.15
N VAL A 200 23.25 -20.53 4.17
CA VAL A 200 22.04 -19.74 4.01
C VAL A 200 22.41 -18.42 3.33
N PRO A 201 21.77 -18.05 2.20
CA PRO A 201 22.05 -16.78 1.54
C PRO A 201 22.00 -15.57 2.48
N VAL A 202 22.98 -14.66 2.35
CA VAL A 202 23.15 -13.49 3.22
C VAL A 202 21.90 -12.61 3.30
N TRP A 203 21.14 -12.49 2.21
CA TRP A 203 19.91 -11.68 2.20
C TRP A 203 18.84 -12.18 3.18
N ILE A 204 18.87 -13.47 3.56
CA ILE A 204 17.95 -14.02 4.57
C ILE A 204 18.34 -13.52 5.96
N LYS A 205 19.64 -13.36 6.22
CA LYS A 205 20.16 -12.79 7.49
C LYS A 205 19.72 -11.34 7.68
N SER A 206 19.59 -10.59 6.58
CA SER A 206 19.05 -9.22 6.64
C SER A 206 17.62 -9.19 7.18
N ASN A 207 16.76 -10.13 6.76
CA ASN A 207 15.39 -10.24 7.28
C ASN A 207 15.39 -10.59 8.78
N ALA A 208 16.32 -11.43 9.24
CA ALA A 208 16.48 -11.74 10.66
C ALA A 208 16.87 -10.50 11.48
N GLY A 209 17.74 -9.65 10.93
CA GLY A 209 18.10 -8.37 11.53
C GLY A 209 16.92 -7.40 11.59
N TRP A 210 16.10 -7.33 10.54
CA TRP A 210 14.87 -6.53 10.54
C TRP A 210 13.86 -7.03 11.58
N TRP A 211 13.74 -8.34 11.77
CA TRP A 211 12.85 -8.90 12.78
C TRP A 211 13.34 -8.62 14.20
N ALA A 212 14.64 -8.79 14.46
CA ALA A 212 15.25 -8.48 15.75
C ALA A 212 15.19 -6.98 16.08
N GLY A 213 15.26 -6.12 15.05
CA GLY A 213 15.13 -4.68 15.15
C GLY A 213 13.70 -4.14 15.08
N GLU A 214 12.68 -5.00 15.20
CA GLU A 214 11.25 -4.64 15.19
C GLU A 214 10.76 -3.92 13.91
N GLN A 215 11.50 -4.05 12.80
CA GLN A 215 11.15 -3.47 11.51
C GLN A 215 10.16 -4.35 10.72
N ILE A 216 10.13 -5.66 11.04
CA ILE A 216 9.10 -6.59 10.57
C ILE A 216 8.51 -7.34 11.77
N ASP A 217 7.22 -7.62 11.71
CA ASP A 217 6.51 -8.32 12.77
C ASP A 217 6.78 -9.84 12.75
N ASP A 218 6.42 -10.50 13.85
CA ASP A 218 6.59 -11.94 14.07
C ASP A 218 5.93 -12.79 12.97
N ILE A 219 4.73 -12.42 12.53
CA ILE A 219 3.99 -13.18 11.52
C ILE A 219 4.70 -13.08 10.17
N THR A 220 5.13 -11.88 9.78
CA THR A 220 5.89 -11.62 8.56
C THR A 220 7.19 -12.44 8.54
N TYR A 221 7.94 -12.43 9.65
CA TYR A 221 9.19 -13.17 9.73
C TYR A 221 8.98 -14.69 9.66
N ILE A 222 8.05 -15.22 10.46
CA ILE A 222 7.77 -16.66 10.54
C ILE A 222 7.24 -17.20 9.21
N SER A 223 6.39 -16.44 8.51
CA SER A 223 5.91 -16.81 7.17
C SER A 223 7.06 -16.91 6.16
N GLY A 224 8.05 -16.01 6.26
CA GLY A 224 9.28 -16.08 5.47
C GLY A 224 10.08 -17.35 5.75
N ILE A 225 10.28 -17.70 7.02
CA ILE A 225 10.99 -18.94 7.41
C ILE A 225 10.25 -20.19 6.93
N GLN A 226 8.92 -20.26 7.10
CA GLN A 226 8.09 -21.36 6.60
C GLN A 226 8.23 -21.53 5.08
N TYR A 227 8.26 -20.43 4.33
CA TYR A 227 8.51 -20.46 2.90
C TYR A 227 9.90 -21.01 2.58
N LEU A 228 10.95 -20.54 3.27
CA LEU A 228 12.32 -20.98 3.08
C LEU A 228 12.51 -22.48 3.38
N VAL A 229 11.80 -22.99 4.39
CA VAL A 229 11.72 -24.44 4.67
C VAL A 229 11.03 -25.17 3.52
N LYS A 230 9.88 -24.67 3.07
CA LYS A 230 9.10 -25.26 1.99
C LYS A 230 9.88 -25.35 0.67
N VAL A 231 10.70 -24.35 0.33
CA VAL A 231 11.52 -24.38 -0.90
C VAL A 231 12.89 -25.06 -0.70
N GLY A 232 13.15 -25.63 0.48
CA GLY A 232 14.36 -26.40 0.78
C GLY A 232 15.64 -25.57 0.97
N ILE A 233 15.51 -24.25 1.14
CA ILE A 233 16.66 -23.38 1.45
C ILE A 233 17.07 -23.58 2.91
N ILE A 234 16.10 -23.57 3.83
CA ILE A 234 16.31 -23.96 5.23
C ILE A 234 15.88 -25.41 5.38
N LYS A 235 16.70 -26.23 6.01
CA LYS A 235 16.36 -27.61 6.34
C LYS A 235 16.19 -27.74 7.85
N VAL A 236 15.03 -28.20 8.26
CA VAL A 236 14.70 -28.50 9.66
C VAL A 236 14.41 -29.99 9.73
N SER A 237 15.04 -30.67 10.69
CA SER A 237 15.00 -32.13 10.88
C SER A 237 14.91 -32.44 12.36
#